data_AF-A0A968D0Z6-F1
#
_entry.id   AF-A0A968D0Z6-F1
#
_cell.length_a   1.000
_cell.length_b   1.000
_cell.length_c   1.000
_cell.angle_alpha   90.00
_cell.angle_beta   90.00
_cell.angle_gamma   90.00
#
_symmetry.space_group_name_H-M   'P 1'
#
loop_
_entity.id
_entity.type
_entity.pdbx_description
1 polymer ?
#
loop_
_entity_poly.entity_id
_entity_poly.type
_entity_poly.pdbx_seq_one_letter_code
_entity_poly.pdbx_strand_id
1 'polypeptide(L)'
;MKNRLFLIIVCILTLGTYARGKEANRDKPLFRIRTITAGVNLASLSDLSTIESALAFLARTNKEFETAGYEVQTLRIATQPLNETLNEPREKAISALKDIDSLISEKNVVLSIGPVITEDR
;
A
#
# COMPACT_ATOMS: atom_id res chain seq x y z
N MET A 1 -26.03 18.20 -61.97
CA MET A 1 -26.35 18.66 -60.60
C MET A 1 -26.52 17.52 -59.58
N LYS A 2 -26.03 16.29 -59.82
CA LYS A 2 -26.22 15.14 -58.90
C LYS A 2 -25.00 14.79 -58.02
N ASN A 3 -23.83 15.40 -58.27
CA ASN A 3 -22.57 14.99 -57.61
C ASN A 3 -22.11 15.93 -56.47
N ARG A 4 -22.80 17.05 -56.22
CA ARG A 4 -22.45 17.96 -55.10
C ARG A 4 -23.10 17.55 -53.78
N LEU A 5 -24.17 16.77 -53.82
CA LEU A 5 -24.88 16.30 -52.62
C LEU A 5 -24.16 15.10 -51.96
N PHE A 6 -23.43 14.29 -52.74
CA PHE A 6 -22.70 13.13 -52.22
C PHE A 6 -21.43 13.53 -51.44
N LEU A 7 -20.79 14.65 -51.82
CA LEU A 7 -19.54 15.10 -51.19
C LEU A 7 -19.75 15.65 -49.76
N ILE A 8 -20.93 16.18 -49.47
CA ILE A 8 -21.25 16.77 -48.16
C ILE A 8 -21.53 15.68 -47.11
N ILE A 9 -22.13 14.55 -47.53
CA ILE A 9 -22.46 13.44 -46.64
C ILE A 9 -21.20 12.69 -46.16
N VAL A 10 -20.17 12.58 -47.01
CA VAL A 10 -18.91 11.92 -46.64
C VAL A 10 -18.12 12.73 -45.60
N CYS A 11 -18.23 14.06 -45.60
CA CYS A 11 -17.50 14.91 -44.65
C CYS A 11 -18.10 14.85 -43.23
N ILE A 12 -19.42 14.71 -43.11
CA ILE A 12 -20.08 14.65 -41.78
C ILE A 12 -19.78 13.32 -41.07
N LEU A 13 -19.56 12.23 -41.82
CA LEU A 13 -19.21 10.91 -41.26
C LEU A 13 -17.74 10.80 -40.80
N THR A 14 -16.82 11.63 -41.30
CA THR A 14 -15.41 11.62 -40.86
C THR A 14 -15.12 12.58 -39.70
N LEU A 15 -15.99 13.56 -39.46
CA LEU A 15 -15.89 14.49 -38.32
C LEU A 15 -16.50 13.93 -37.02
N GLY A 16 -17.39 12.94 -37.09
CA GLY A 16 -18.05 12.36 -35.91
C GLY A 16 -17.14 11.52 -34.99
N THR A 17 -15.94 11.15 -35.44
CA THR A 17 -15.01 10.31 -34.66
C THR A 17 -13.95 11.11 -33.90
N TYR A 18 -13.72 12.39 -34.25
CA TYR A 18 -12.69 13.21 -33.60
C TYR A 18 -13.13 13.87 -32.28
N ALA A 19 -14.42 13.80 -31.94
CA ALA A 19 -14.98 14.43 -30.74
C ALA A 19 -15.24 13.46 -29.57
N ARG A 20 -14.68 12.24 -29.59
CA ARG A 20 -14.62 11.41 -28.38
C ARG A 20 -13.42 11.86 -27.54
N GLY A 21 -13.52 13.05 -26.96
CA GLY A 21 -12.62 13.48 -25.90
C GLY A 21 -12.55 12.37 -24.87
N LYS A 22 -11.33 11.97 -24.48
CA LYS A 22 -11.11 10.99 -23.41
C LYS A 22 -11.96 11.41 -22.22
N GLU A 23 -13.05 10.71 -21.94
CA GLU A 23 -13.69 10.78 -20.64
C GLU A 23 -12.61 10.36 -19.64
N ALA A 24 -12.04 11.35 -18.96
CA ALA A 24 -11.16 11.08 -17.84
C ALA A 24 -11.96 10.20 -16.89
N ASN A 25 -11.48 8.98 -16.68
CA ASN A 25 -12.06 8.01 -15.77
C ASN A 25 -12.23 8.69 -14.40
N ARG A 26 -13.43 9.21 -14.11
CA ARG A 26 -13.72 9.98 -12.89
C ARG A 26 -13.75 9.10 -11.64
N ASP A 27 -13.67 7.79 -11.83
CA ASP A 27 -13.77 6.81 -10.75
C ASP A 27 -12.41 6.44 -10.15
N LYS A 28 -11.28 6.86 -10.76
CA LYS A 28 -9.95 6.61 -10.19
C LYS A 28 -9.51 7.79 -9.30
N PRO A 29 -9.09 7.55 -8.05
CA PRO A 29 -8.56 8.59 -7.17
C PRO A 29 -7.41 9.38 -7.80
N LEU A 30 -7.39 10.69 -7.55
CA LEU A 30 -6.37 11.62 -8.09
C LEU A 30 -5.01 11.52 -7.40
N PHE A 31 -4.91 10.75 -6.32
CA PHE A 31 -3.69 10.59 -5.54
C PHE A 31 -3.47 9.13 -5.17
N ARG A 32 -2.23 8.85 -4.75
CA ARG A 32 -1.78 7.52 -4.33
C ARG A 32 -1.59 7.47 -2.82
N ILE A 33 -1.80 6.30 -2.24
CA ILE A 33 -1.53 6.07 -0.82
C ILE A 33 -0.05 5.75 -0.66
N ARG A 34 0.69 6.68 -0.03
CA ARG A 34 2.14 6.52 0.15
C ARG A 34 2.48 5.32 1.01
N THR A 35 1.74 5.10 2.10
CA THR A 35 1.95 3.98 3.02
C THR A 35 0.69 3.69 3.82
N ILE A 36 0.39 2.41 4.04
CA ILE A 36 -0.56 1.96 5.08
C ILE A 36 0.29 1.41 6.23
N THR A 37 0.07 1.90 7.45
CA THR A 37 0.83 1.47 8.63
C THR A 37 -0.07 0.80 9.65
N ALA A 38 0.32 -0.39 10.10
CA ALA A 38 -0.24 -1.05 11.27
C ALA A 38 0.68 -0.78 12.47
N GLY A 39 0.20 -0.01 13.45
CA GLY A 39 0.90 0.18 14.72
C GLY A 39 0.54 -0.96 15.67
N VAL A 40 1.55 -1.63 16.23
CA VAL A 40 1.36 -2.75 17.17
C VAL A 40 2.28 -2.64 18.37
N ASN A 41 1.83 -3.16 19.51
CA ASN A 41 2.68 -3.39 20.67
C ASN A 41 2.95 -4.89 20.78
N LEU A 42 4.20 -5.30 20.65
CA LEU A 42 4.62 -6.69 20.87
C LEU A 42 4.73 -6.97 22.37
N ALA A 43 4.19 -8.09 22.84
CA ALA A 43 4.42 -8.52 24.23
C ALA A 43 5.88 -8.94 24.47
N SER A 44 6.51 -9.52 23.45
CA SER A 44 7.94 -9.83 23.39
C SER A 44 8.38 -9.92 21.92
N LEU A 45 9.68 -9.98 21.66
CA LEU A 45 10.18 -10.19 20.29
C LEU A 45 9.76 -11.54 19.69
N SER A 46 9.37 -12.50 20.53
CA SER A 46 8.89 -13.82 20.12
C SER A 46 7.38 -13.85 19.83
N ASP A 47 6.67 -12.72 19.99
CA ASP A 47 5.24 -12.60 19.70
C ASP A 47 4.96 -12.47 18.21
N LEU A 48 5.13 -13.58 17.48
CA LEU A 48 4.82 -13.66 16.06
C LEU A 48 3.32 -13.53 15.78
N SER A 49 2.47 -13.86 16.76
CA SER A 49 1.01 -13.83 16.60
C SER A 49 0.47 -12.41 16.34
N THR A 50 1.07 -11.41 17.01
CA THR A 50 0.76 -10.00 16.78
C THR A 50 1.23 -9.54 15.39
N ILE A 51 2.39 -10.01 14.92
CA ILE A 51 2.90 -9.72 13.58
C ILE A 51 1.99 -10.33 12.50
N GLU A 52 1.59 -11.60 12.65
CA GLU A 52 0.67 -12.27 11.73
C GLU A 52 -0.68 -11.56 11.64
N SER A 53 -1.21 -11.13 12.79
CA SER A 53 -2.46 -10.37 12.85
C SER A 53 -2.36 -9.02 12.12
N ALA A 54 -1.22 -8.33 12.28
CA ALA A 54 -0.94 -7.08 11.57
C ALA A 54 -0.81 -7.30 10.06
N LEU A 55 -0.16 -8.38 9.63
CA LEU A 55 -0.05 -8.76 8.22
C LEU A 55 -1.43 -9.06 7.61
N ALA A 56 -2.29 -9.79 8.32
CA ALA A 56 -3.65 -10.07 7.89
C ALA A 56 -4.49 -8.79 7.75
N PHE A 57 -4.36 -7.87 8.70
CA PHE A 57 -4.97 -6.55 8.63
C PHE A 57 -4.48 -5.78 7.39
N LEU A 58 -3.17 -5.65 7.20
CA LEU A 58 -2.58 -4.92 6.07
C LEU A 58 -3.00 -5.51 4.73
N ALA A 59 -3.04 -6.84 4.60
CA ALA A 59 -3.47 -7.51 3.38
C ALA A 59 -4.94 -7.20 3.05
N ARG A 60 -5.82 -7.25 4.06
CA ARG A 60 -7.24 -6.91 3.89
C ARG A 60 -7.41 -5.45 3.47
N THR A 61 -6.76 -4.53 4.18
CA THR A 61 -6.87 -3.10 3.93
C THR A 61 -6.26 -2.70 2.57
N ASN A 62 -5.13 -3.30 2.17
CA ASN A 62 -4.57 -3.07 0.84
C ASN A 62 -5.57 -3.45 -0.26
N LYS A 63 -6.19 -4.63 -0.13
CA LYS A 63 -7.21 -5.09 -1.08
C LYS A 63 -8.43 -4.17 -1.13
N GLU A 64 -8.90 -3.68 0.01
CA GLU A 64 -10.01 -2.73 0.09
C GLU A 64 -9.70 -1.44 -0.67
N PHE A 65 -8.50 -0.87 -0.49
CA PHE A 65 -8.07 0.33 -1.21
C PHE A 65 -7.84 0.10 -2.71
N GLU A 66 -7.23 -1.02 -3.09
CA GLU A 66 -7.07 -1.39 -4.50
C GLU A 66 -8.44 -1.57 -5.19
N THR A 67 -9.40 -2.18 -4.50
CA THR A 67 -10.79 -2.32 -4.99
C THR A 67 -11.46 -0.96 -5.16
N ALA A 68 -11.16 0.00 -4.29
CA ALA A 68 -11.61 1.38 -4.40
C ALA A 68 -10.82 2.21 -5.43
N GLY A 69 -9.91 1.59 -6.20
CA GLY A 69 -9.17 2.22 -7.29
C GLY A 69 -7.87 2.93 -6.89
N TYR A 70 -7.48 2.89 -5.61
CA TYR A 70 -6.24 3.49 -5.14
C TYR A 70 -5.02 2.63 -5.51
N GLU A 71 -3.88 3.30 -5.74
CA GLU A 71 -2.57 2.66 -5.76
C GLU A 71 -1.92 2.83 -4.39
N VAL A 72 -1.55 1.72 -3.76
CA VAL A 72 -0.82 1.70 -2.48
C VAL A 72 0.65 1.40 -2.76
N GLN A 73 1.54 2.26 -2.27
CA GLN A 73 2.97 2.14 -2.56
C GLN A 73 3.74 1.29 -1.56
N THR A 74 3.30 1.24 -0.31
CA THR A 74 4.04 0.56 0.77
C THR A 74 3.11 0.12 1.88
N LEU A 75 3.38 -1.06 2.43
CA LEU A 75 2.77 -1.53 3.67
C LEU A 75 3.84 -1.54 4.76
N ARG A 76 3.45 -1.14 5.98
CA ARG A 76 4.37 -1.01 7.11
C ARG A 76 3.77 -1.55 8.39
N ILE A 77 4.58 -2.24 9.18
CA ILE A 77 4.31 -2.48 10.60
C ILE A 77 5.22 -1.54 11.40
N ALA A 78 4.65 -0.84 12.36
CA ALA A 78 5.38 0.00 13.30
C ALA A 78 5.22 -0.57 14.71
N THR A 79 6.33 -0.81 15.40
CA THR A 79 6.32 -1.29 16.80
C THR A 79 6.64 -0.16 17.78
N GLN A 80 6.45 -0.44 19.07
CA GLN A 80 7.03 0.38 20.13
C GLN A 80 8.57 0.39 20.07
N PRO A 81 9.23 1.31 20.81
CA PRO A 81 10.67 1.28 21.04
C PRO A 81 11.20 -0.10 21.44
N LEU A 82 12.37 -0.48 20.90
CA LEU A 82 12.91 -1.84 21.11
C LEU A 82 13.21 -2.14 22.59
N ASN A 83 13.64 -1.15 23.35
CA ASN A 83 13.94 -1.29 24.78
C ASN A 83 12.73 -1.71 25.63
N GLU A 84 11.50 -1.42 25.19
CA GLU A 84 10.29 -1.83 25.89
C GLU A 84 9.97 -3.32 25.73
N THR A 85 10.54 -3.97 24.70
CA THR A 85 10.28 -5.39 24.38
C THR A 85 11.51 -6.28 24.55
N LEU A 86 12.69 -5.68 24.73
CA LEU A 86 13.96 -6.38 24.88
C LEU A 86 14.16 -6.88 26.32
N ASN A 87 13.53 -8.00 26.65
CA ASN A 87 13.66 -8.66 27.97
C ASN A 87 14.58 -9.90 27.93
N GLU A 88 15.05 -10.29 26.75
CA GLU A 88 15.80 -11.53 26.52
C GLU A 88 17.30 -11.28 26.28
N PRO A 89 18.17 -12.28 26.49
CA PRO A 89 19.57 -12.20 26.09
C PRO A 89 19.72 -11.86 24.60
N ARG A 90 20.76 -11.09 24.28
CA ARG A 90 21.03 -10.57 22.93
C ARG A 90 20.89 -11.61 21.81
N GLU A 91 21.42 -12.82 22.01
CA GLU A 91 21.37 -13.88 21.01
C GLU A 91 19.93 -14.32 20.68
N LYS A 92 19.09 -14.45 21.71
CA LYS A 92 17.67 -14.78 21.54
C LYS A 92 16.91 -13.64 20.86
N ALA A 93 17.18 -12.40 21.28
CA ALA A 93 16.59 -11.22 20.64
C ALA A 93 16.94 -11.12 19.15
N ILE A 94 18.20 -11.38 18.78
CA ILE A 94 18.62 -11.41 17.37
C ILE A 94 17.92 -12.53 16.60
N SER A 95 17.77 -13.72 17.20
CA SER A 95 17.03 -14.82 16.57
C SER A 95 15.58 -14.43 16.31
N ALA A 96 14.89 -13.90 17.33
CA ALA A 96 13.49 -13.49 17.21
C ALA A 96 13.29 -12.38 16.16
N LEU A 97 14.21 -11.40 16.09
CA LEU A 97 14.19 -10.37 15.05
C LEU A 97 14.36 -10.94 13.63
N LYS A 98 15.17 -11.99 13.46
CA LYS A 98 15.30 -12.70 12.16
C LYS A 98 14.02 -13.45 11.81
N ASP A 99 13.36 -14.05 12.80
CA ASP A 99 12.09 -14.75 12.58
C ASP A 99 11.01 -13.77 12.12
N ILE A 100 10.93 -12.59 12.76
CA ILE A 100 10.06 -11.48 12.32
C ILE A 100 10.43 -11.03 10.90
N ASP A 101 11.71 -10.80 10.60
CA ASP A 101 12.18 -10.35 9.28
C ASP A 101 11.84 -11.36 8.17
N SER A 102 12.01 -12.65 8.44
CA SER A 102 11.62 -13.72 7.52
C SER A 102 10.11 -13.69 7.24
N LEU A 103 9.29 -13.49 8.27
CA LEU A 103 7.84 -13.48 8.15
C LEU A 103 7.32 -12.28 7.34
N ILE A 104 7.89 -11.09 7.55
CA ILE A 104 7.45 -9.85 6.88
C ILE A 104 7.97 -9.71 5.45
N SER A 105 9.19 -10.19 5.18
CA SER A 105 9.86 -10.01 3.88
C SER A 105 9.15 -10.76 2.77
N GLU A 106 8.60 -11.94 3.08
CA GLU A 106 7.73 -12.72 2.18
C GLU A 106 6.50 -11.94 1.70
N LYS A 107 6.05 -10.92 2.46
CA LYS A 107 4.83 -10.16 2.17
C LYS A 107 5.10 -8.75 1.66
N ASN A 108 6.36 -8.40 1.38
CA ASN A 108 6.78 -7.05 0.97
C ASN A 108 6.34 -5.95 1.97
N VAL A 109 6.31 -6.29 3.26
CA VAL A 109 5.95 -5.35 4.34
C VAL A 109 7.21 -4.85 5.02
N VAL A 110 7.31 -3.54 5.23
CA VAL A 110 8.44 -2.92 5.91
C VAL A 110 8.20 -2.92 7.42
N LEU A 111 9.16 -3.37 8.22
CA LEU A 111 9.15 -3.16 9.66
C LEU A 111 9.84 -1.85 10.02
N SER A 112 9.16 -1.04 10.83
CA SER A 112 9.71 0.14 11.48
C SER A 112 9.71 -0.11 12.98
N ILE A 113 10.90 -0.17 13.56
CA ILE A 113 11.04 -0.24 15.01
C ILE A 113 10.82 1.17 15.57
N GLY A 114 10.08 1.29 16.67
CA GLY A 114 9.84 2.57 17.34
C GLY A 114 11.15 3.28 17.71
N PRO A 115 11.07 4.57 18.08
CA PRO A 115 12.26 5.40 18.30
C PRO A 115 13.16 4.77 19.36
N VAL A 116 14.47 4.74 19.08
CA VAL A 116 15.48 4.21 20.02
C VAL A 116 15.62 5.10 21.26
N ILE A 117 15.27 6.38 21.12
CA ILE A 117 15.36 7.39 22.18
C ILE A 117 13.98 8.02 22.32
N THR A 118 13.38 7.87 23.51
CA THR A 118 12.07 8.46 23.86
C THR A 118 12.20 9.69 24.77
N GLU A 119 13.39 9.91 25.34
CA GLU A 119 13.73 11.07 26.18
C GLU A 119 14.62 12.03 25.40
N ASP A 120 14.20 13.28 25.24
CA ASP A 120 15.09 14.37 24.81
C ASP A 120 16.13 14.56 25.94
N ARG A 121 17.39 14.20 25.71
CA ARG A 121 18.49 14.43 26.64
C ARG A 121 19.40 15.54 26.12
#